data_AF-A0A9C8DGF5-F1
#
_entry.id   AF-A0A9C8DGF5-F1
#
_cell.length_a   1.000
_cell.length_b   1.000
_cell.length_c   1.000
_cell.angle_alpha   90.00
_cell.angle_beta   90.00
_cell.angle_gamma   90.00
#
_symmetry.space_group_name_H-M   'P 1'
#
loop_
_entity.id
_entity.type
_entity.pdbx_description
1 polymer ?
#
loop_
_entity_poly.entity_id
_entity_poly.type
_entity_poly.pdbx_seq_one_letter_code
_entity_poly.pdbx_strand_id
1 'polypeptide(L)'
;MNRKQSDAQRSLLSTEEEQATKTLRFDKTFRIAVSGDVMLTELERLIVDTEDFQRLRGVRQLGTVCYVYPTALHTRFDHSLGTLEMADRMISSIRNNTSSSEEERNIEEVQRIIARLYALLHDVPHVPFGHTIEDELGLFQRHDENPERINRFLGPESSIGQLIINNLGEPTYDRFMAAYLWVDDADTDAATTVRRSADPKWEKLRPWLEMKHDDVFIHDIVSNTVCADLLDYLQRDSYFCNLCIGLEYRFLNFLYLHKLKDPSNSRRRVFIRLWKGRKNTPRRDTLTDLARLLEARYMLAERAYFHHTKIITGAMLGRALQEAHAAGELTEESLYEHSDDSLLRLLQRSKAEVAASLAKRLASRRLFKVIAVFDGPSFQEAQHHDHEVTFKDAALSILTDPEYRRAYEDELVEKIDVSPGSVLIYAPPSEMNFKLARMNVRWQGSDMHFCQIDDPVIRPRLEEILKAHKMLWGVWLVGDSSLSQERKSMLVEDFTLRFLLSQNEAGLNERRRKHVEALLDMRLISSGASFDGKLAKLSERKRAVAQEYLAASSDKRSHRVRLASAAKRIVEGTLG
;
A
#
# COMPACT_ATOMS: atom_id res chain seq x y z
N MET A 1 8.89 -36.88 -40.06
CA MET A 1 8.00 -36.57 -38.92
C MET A 1 7.91 -35.08 -38.57
N ASN A 2 8.90 -34.24 -38.90
CA ASN A 2 8.90 -32.81 -38.52
C ASN A 2 7.90 -31.87 -39.24
N ARG A 3 7.44 -32.17 -40.47
CA ARG A 3 6.44 -31.30 -41.16
C ARG A 3 5.02 -31.41 -40.59
N LYS A 4 4.60 -32.62 -40.20
CA LYS A 4 3.26 -32.83 -39.63
C LYS A 4 3.10 -32.19 -38.24
N GLN A 5 4.17 -32.11 -37.45
CA GLN A 5 4.16 -31.38 -36.18
C GLN A 5 4.15 -29.85 -36.39
N SER A 6 4.89 -29.31 -37.37
CA SER A 6 4.84 -27.86 -37.64
C SER A 6 3.52 -27.41 -38.26
N ASP A 7 2.89 -28.24 -39.09
CA ASP A 7 1.60 -27.94 -39.72
C ASP A 7 0.44 -28.08 -38.72
N ALA A 8 0.49 -29.02 -37.79
CA ALA A 8 -0.48 -29.12 -36.69
C ALA A 8 -0.36 -27.93 -35.71
N GLN A 9 0.87 -27.50 -35.41
CA GLN A 9 1.11 -26.35 -34.54
C GLN A 9 0.70 -25.03 -35.22
N ARG A 10 0.93 -24.88 -36.53
CA ARG A 10 0.40 -23.75 -37.33
C ARG A 10 -1.13 -23.75 -37.46
N SER A 11 -1.75 -24.92 -37.59
CA SER A 11 -3.20 -25.07 -37.66
C SER A 11 -3.89 -24.69 -36.35
N LEU A 12 -3.31 -25.04 -35.20
CA LEU A 12 -3.81 -24.68 -33.87
C LEU A 12 -3.68 -23.17 -33.62
N LEU A 13 -2.53 -22.58 -33.97
CA LEU A 13 -2.29 -21.13 -33.91
C LEU A 13 -3.28 -20.35 -34.78
N SER A 14 -3.63 -20.84 -35.98
CA SER A 14 -4.63 -20.18 -36.85
C SER A 14 -6.06 -20.21 -36.29
N THR A 15 -6.44 -21.30 -35.59
CA THR A 15 -7.76 -21.38 -34.94
C THR A 15 -7.87 -20.50 -33.70
N GLU A 16 -6.79 -20.36 -32.92
CA GLU A 16 -6.74 -19.47 -31.75
C GLU A 16 -6.79 -17.99 -32.16
N GLU A 17 -6.06 -17.59 -33.21
CA GLU A 17 -6.12 -16.22 -33.72
C GLU A 17 -7.49 -15.86 -34.31
N GLU A 18 -8.12 -16.79 -35.04
CA GLU A 18 -9.45 -16.56 -35.62
C GLU A 18 -10.55 -16.49 -34.54
N GLN A 19 -10.43 -17.29 -33.48
CA GLN A 19 -11.31 -17.23 -32.31
C GLN A 19 -11.08 -15.95 -31.49
N ALA A 20 -9.83 -15.55 -31.25
CA ALA A 20 -9.48 -14.31 -30.56
C ALA A 20 -10.04 -13.06 -31.29
N THR A 21 -9.95 -13.04 -32.62
CA THR A 21 -10.47 -11.95 -33.44
C THR A 21 -11.99 -11.82 -33.34
N LYS A 22 -12.72 -12.94 -33.22
CA LYS A 22 -14.17 -12.93 -32.95
C LYS A 22 -14.50 -12.41 -31.55
N THR A 23 -13.67 -12.73 -30.56
CA THR A 23 -13.90 -12.30 -29.17
C THR A 23 -13.69 -10.80 -28.95
N LEU A 24 -12.85 -10.12 -29.74
CA LEU A 24 -12.64 -8.67 -29.66
C LEU A 24 -13.72 -7.82 -30.36
N ARG A 25 -14.90 -8.40 -30.61
CA ARG A 25 -16.04 -7.65 -31.11
C ARG A 25 -16.68 -6.85 -29.98
N PHE A 26 -16.51 -5.53 -30.03
CA PHE A 26 -17.17 -4.62 -29.09
C PHE A 26 -18.66 -4.50 -29.38
N ASP A 27 -19.51 -4.80 -28.40
CA ASP A 27 -20.97 -4.78 -28.52
C ASP A 27 -21.67 -3.90 -27.47
N LYS A 28 -20.92 -3.45 -26.46
CA LYS A 28 -21.43 -2.65 -25.36
C LYS A 28 -20.52 -1.47 -25.07
N THR A 29 -21.13 -0.35 -24.70
CA THR A 29 -20.43 0.87 -24.28
C THR A 29 -20.91 1.29 -22.90
N PHE A 30 -19.96 1.59 -22.01
CA PHE A 30 -20.19 2.26 -20.74
C PHE A 30 -19.59 3.66 -20.82
N ARG A 31 -20.37 4.67 -20.44
CA ARG A 31 -19.87 6.03 -20.36
C ARG A 31 -19.42 6.35 -18.94
N ILE A 32 -18.14 6.63 -18.78
CA ILE A 32 -17.48 6.90 -17.50
C ILE A 32 -17.02 8.36 -17.51
N ALA A 33 -17.25 9.08 -16.42
CA ALA A 33 -16.99 10.52 -16.34
C ALA A 33 -15.55 10.90 -16.71
N VAL A 34 -14.58 10.07 -16.31
CA VAL A 34 -13.15 10.34 -16.47
C VAL A 34 -12.60 9.72 -17.74
N SER A 35 -12.94 8.46 -18.01
CA SER A 35 -12.38 7.68 -19.13
C SER A 35 -13.12 7.90 -20.46
N GLY A 36 -14.30 8.51 -20.44
CA GLY A 36 -15.15 8.65 -21.63
C GLY A 36 -15.93 7.37 -21.94
N ASP A 37 -16.04 7.03 -23.21
CA ASP A 37 -16.74 5.83 -23.66
C ASP A 37 -15.78 4.62 -23.59
N VAL A 38 -16.08 3.68 -22.70
CA VAL A 38 -15.36 2.40 -22.57
C VAL A 38 -16.12 1.33 -23.35
N MET A 39 -15.45 0.72 -24.32
CA MET A 39 -16.01 -0.34 -25.15
C MET A 39 -15.68 -1.72 -24.58
N LEU A 40 -16.71 -2.54 -24.41
CA LEU A 40 -16.60 -3.91 -23.92
C LEU A 40 -16.92 -4.92 -25.02
N THR A 41 -16.18 -6.02 -24.99
CA THR A 41 -16.49 -7.23 -25.75
C THR A 41 -17.64 -7.99 -25.10
N GLU A 42 -18.20 -8.97 -25.82
CA GLU A 42 -19.25 -9.84 -25.28
C GLU A 42 -18.81 -10.56 -23.99
N LEU A 43 -17.59 -11.11 -23.96
CA LEU A 43 -17.05 -11.77 -22.76
C LEU A 43 -16.87 -10.80 -21.60
N GLU A 44 -16.29 -9.63 -21.86
CA GLU A 44 -16.11 -8.60 -20.82
C GLU A 44 -17.45 -8.13 -20.26
N ARG A 45 -18.47 -7.98 -21.11
CA ARG A 45 -19.83 -7.66 -20.67
C ARG A 45 -20.39 -8.77 -19.78
N LEU A 46 -20.25 -10.04 -20.17
CA LEU A 46 -20.71 -11.17 -19.36
C LEU A 46 -20.02 -11.20 -17.98
N ILE A 47 -18.72 -10.93 -17.93
CA ILE A 47 -17.95 -10.82 -16.68
C ILE A 47 -18.47 -9.64 -15.85
N VAL A 48 -18.64 -8.47 -16.45
CA VAL A 48 -19.15 -7.27 -15.77
C VAL A 48 -20.55 -7.51 -15.19
N ASP A 49 -21.38 -8.30 -15.85
CA ASP A 49 -22.74 -8.64 -15.41
C ASP A 49 -22.78 -9.68 -14.26
N THR A 50 -21.65 -10.28 -13.87
CA THR A 50 -21.58 -11.21 -12.72
C THR A 50 -21.84 -10.50 -11.39
N GLU A 51 -22.39 -11.22 -10.41
CA GLU A 51 -22.58 -10.70 -9.05
C GLU A 51 -21.26 -10.27 -8.40
N ASP A 52 -20.21 -11.09 -8.57
CA ASP A 52 -18.87 -10.84 -8.04
C ASP A 52 -18.29 -9.51 -8.55
N PHE A 53 -18.51 -9.16 -9.83
CA PHE A 53 -18.07 -7.89 -10.39
C PHE A 53 -19.02 -6.72 -10.03
N GLN A 54 -20.34 -6.93 -10.06
CA GLN A 54 -21.33 -5.91 -9.72
C GLN A 54 -21.20 -5.41 -8.27
N ARG A 55 -20.73 -6.27 -7.36
CA ARG A 55 -20.40 -5.90 -5.99
C ARG A 55 -19.42 -4.72 -5.89
N LEU A 56 -18.51 -4.56 -6.86
CA LEU A 56 -17.57 -3.44 -6.87
C LEU A 56 -18.25 -2.07 -6.90
N ARG A 57 -19.53 -1.98 -7.29
CA ARG A 57 -20.33 -0.74 -7.17
C ARG A 57 -20.54 -0.28 -5.73
N GLY A 58 -20.40 -1.19 -4.76
CA GLY A 58 -20.50 -0.91 -3.34
C GLY A 58 -19.16 -0.67 -2.65
N VAL A 59 -18.04 -0.79 -3.37
CA VAL A 59 -16.68 -0.67 -2.82
C VAL A 59 -16.03 0.59 -3.39
N ARG A 60 -15.81 1.60 -2.54
CA ARG A 60 -15.22 2.86 -2.98
C ARG A 60 -13.74 2.69 -3.28
N GLN A 61 -13.26 3.38 -4.32
CA GLN A 61 -11.85 3.36 -4.70
C GLN A 61 -10.96 3.87 -3.56
N LEU A 62 -11.37 4.97 -2.92
CA LEU A 62 -10.58 5.68 -1.93
C LEU A 62 -11.05 5.46 -0.48
N GLY A 63 -11.84 4.42 -0.23
CA GLY A 63 -12.32 4.05 1.12
C GLY A 63 -12.89 5.25 1.89
N THR A 64 -12.18 5.67 2.95
CA THR A 64 -12.63 6.74 3.86
C THR A 64 -12.30 8.16 3.39
N VAL A 65 -11.69 8.36 2.22
CA VAL A 65 -11.40 9.70 1.66
C VAL A 65 -12.67 10.52 1.41
N CYS A 66 -13.84 9.89 1.28
CA CYS A 66 -15.13 10.58 1.18
C CYS A 66 -15.45 11.51 2.38
N TYR A 67 -14.84 11.26 3.55
CA TYR A 67 -14.95 12.14 4.71
C TYR A 67 -14.11 13.43 4.58
N VAL A 68 -13.12 13.44 3.68
CA VAL A 68 -12.32 14.61 3.31
C VAL A 68 -12.93 15.32 2.10
N TYR A 69 -13.15 14.57 1.02
CA TYR A 69 -13.71 15.03 -0.24
C TYR A 69 -15.08 14.38 -0.44
N PRO A 70 -16.19 15.09 -0.17
CA PRO A 70 -17.54 14.49 -0.27
C PRO A 70 -17.90 13.92 -1.64
N THR A 71 -17.19 14.34 -2.69
CA THR A 71 -17.34 13.88 -4.07
C THR A 71 -16.50 12.65 -4.42
N ALA A 72 -15.58 12.22 -3.55
CA ALA A 72 -14.78 10.99 -3.71
C ALA A 72 -15.63 9.75 -3.41
N LEU A 73 -16.67 9.53 -4.23
CA LEU A 73 -17.64 8.44 -4.12
C LEU A 73 -17.53 7.44 -5.27
N HIS A 74 -16.58 7.63 -6.18
CA HIS A 74 -16.28 6.68 -7.23
C HIS A 74 -15.81 5.35 -6.68
N THR A 75 -16.00 4.31 -7.46
CA THR A 75 -15.97 2.92 -7.02
C THR A 75 -14.93 2.14 -7.80
N ARG A 76 -14.56 0.98 -7.27
CA ARG A 76 -13.68 0.05 -7.98
C ARG A 76 -14.30 -0.42 -9.30
N PHE A 77 -15.63 -0.44 -9.41
CA PHE A 77 -16.33 -0.79 -10.65
C PHE A 77 -15.95 0.12 -11.82
N ASP A 78 -16.03 1.44 -11.64
CA ASP A 78 -15.70 2.38 -12.70
C ASP A 78 -14.19 2.53 -12.92
N HIS A 79 -13.38 2.30 -11.88
CA HIS A 79 -11.94 2.17 -12.00
C HIS A 79 -11.53 0.97 -12.86
N SER A 80 -12.02 -0.24 -12.58
CA SER A 80 -11.74 -1.45 -13.36
C SER A 80 -12.04 -1.28 -14.85
N LEU A 81 -13.16 -0.63 -15.20
CA LEU A 81 -13.50 -0.32 -16.58
C LEU A 81 -12.57 0.71 -17.22
N GLY A 82 -12.19 1.75 -16.47
CA GLY A 82 -11.24 2.75 -16.94
C GLY A 82 -9.82 2.20 -17.12
N THR A 83 -9.39 1.32 -16.22
CA THR A 83 -8.12 0.58 -16.31
C THR A 83 -8.10 -0.33 -17.54
N LEU A 84 -9.20 -1.02 -17.86
CA LEU A 84 -9.32 -1.78 -19.12
C LEU A 84 -9.14 -0.90 -20.35
N GLU A 85 -9.79 0.26 -20.42
CA GLU A 85 -9.65 1.19 -21.55
C GLU A 85 -8.22 1.72 -21.67
N MET A 86 -7.59 2.08 -20.54
CA MET A 86 -6.22 2.55 -20.52
C MET A 86 -5.22 1.47 -20.96
N ALA A 87 -5.41 0.21 -20.53
CA ALA A 87 -4.59 -0.91 -20.97
C ALA A 87 -4.68 -1.11 -22.48
N ASP A 88 -5.89 -1.05 -23.05
CA ASP A 88 -6.11 -1.15 -24.49
C ASP A 88 -5.44 -0.01 -25.28
N ARG A 89 -5.51 1.21 -24.72
CA ARG A 89 -4.82 2.38 -25.27
C ARG A 89 -3.30 2.24 -25.24
N MET A 90 -2.74 1.68 -24.16
CA MET A 90 -1.29 1.40 -24.05
C MET A 90 -0.86 0.38 -25.11
N ILE A 91 -1.60 -0.72 -25.26
CA ILE A 91 -1.35 -1.76 -26.27
C ILE A 91 -1.42 -1.17 -27.68
N SER A 92 -2.45 -0.39 -27.96
CA SER A 92 -2.62 0.29 -29.24
C SER A 92 -1.47 1.27 -29.52
N SER A 93 -0.98 1.97 -28.50
CA SER A 93 0.16 2.89 -28.63
C SER A 93 1.46 2.13 -28.98
N ILE A 94 1.69 0.97 -28.35
CA ILE A 94 2.85 0.11 -28.67
C ILE A 94 2.75 -0.40 -30.11
N ARG A 95 1.62 -1.01 -30.49
CA ARG A 95 1.41 -1.56 -31.84
C ARG A 95 1.56 -0.50 -32.94
N ASN A 96 1.08 0.72 -32.69
CA ASN A 96 1.11 1.83 -33.63
C ASN A 96 2.41 2.66 -33.60
N ASN A 97 3.37 2.35 -32.73
CA ASN A 97 4.60 3.12 -32.60
C ASN A 97 5.47 3.00 -33.87
N THR A 98 5.40 3.96 -34.79
CA THR A 98 6.14 3.89 -36.07
C THR A 98 7.66 3.97 -35.92
N SER A 99 8.16 4.33 -34.74
CA SER A 99 9.59 4.41 -34.44
C SER A 99 10.19 3.10 -33.94
N SER A 100 9.37 2.05 -33.80
CA SER A 100 9.76 0.74 -33.31
C SER A 100 9.77 -0.32 -34.41
N SER A 101 10.60 -1.36 -34.22
CA SER A 101 10.64 -2.50 -35.15
C SER A 101 9.36 -3.34 -35.08
N GLU A 102 9.16 -4.27 -36.02
CA GLU A 102 8.03 -5.21 -35.95
C GLU A 102 8.05 -6.03 -34.65
N GLU A 103 9.22 -6.53 -34.23
CA GLU A 103 9.37 -7.29 -32.98
C GLU A 103 9.03 -6.44 -31.74
N GLU A 104 9.47 -5.17 -31.70
CA GLU A 104 9.20 -4.26 -30.58
C GLU A 104 7.71 -3.87 -30.46
N ARG A 105 6.91 -4.13 -31.49
CA ARG A 105 5.47 -3.81 -31.56
C ARG A 105 4.58 -5.05 -31.57
N ASN A 106 5.21 -6.23 -31.57
CA ASN A 106 4.50 -7.49 -31.74
C ASN A 106 3.78 -7.87 -30.44
N ILE A 107 2.49 -7.54 -30.39
CA ILE A 107 1.54 -8.00 -29.37
C ILE A 107 0.46 -8.76 -30.13
N GLU A 108 0.25 -10.03 -29.83
CA GLU A 108 -0.78 -10.88 -30.45
C GLU A 108 -2.18 -10.52 -29.93
N GLU A 109 -3.24 -10.86 -30.67
CA GLU A 109 -4.62 -10.58 -30.23
C GLU A 109 -4.95 -11.28 -28.91
N VAL A 110 -4.53 -12.54 -28.73
CA VAL A 110 -4.72 -13.26 -27.47
C VAL A 110 -4.05 -12.57 -26.28
N GLN A 111 -2.86 -11.98 -26.48
CA GLN A 111 -2.16 -11.22 -25.45
C GLN A 111 -2.91 -9.92 -25.12
N ARG A 112 -3.51 -9.26 -26.12
CA ARG A 112 -4.38 -8.10 -25.91
C ARG A 112 -5.62 -8.47 -25.10
N ILE A 113 -6.28 -9.59 -25.42
CA ILE A 113 -7.43 -10.10 -24.65
C ILE A 113 -7.03 -10.35 -23.20
N ILE A 114 -5.94 -11.07 -22.96
CA ILE A 114 -5.44 -11.37 -21.61
C ILE A 114 -5.15 -10.07 -20.83
N ALA A 115 -4.49 -9.09 -21.46
CA ALA A 115 -4.20 -7.81 -20.83
C ALA A 115 -5.46 -7.02 -20.47
N ARG A 116 -6.47 -7.02 -21.34
CA ARG A 116 -7.77 -6.39 -21.06
C ARG A 116 -8.52 -7.09 -19.92
N LEU A 117 -8.52 -8.43 -19.90
CA LEU A 117 -9.12 -9.20 -18.81
C LEU A 117 -8.41 -8.96 -17.48
N TYR A 118 -7.07 -8.94 -17.47
CA TYR A 118 -6.32 -8.60 -16.27
C TYR A 118 -6.63 -7.18 -15.80
N ALA A 119 -6.60 -6.20 -16.70
CA ALA A 119 -6.97 -4.82 -16.37
C ALA A 119 -8.39 -4.71 -15.79
N LEU A 120 -9.36 -5.45 -16.32
CA LEU A 120 -10.72 -5.48 -15.80
C LEU A 120 -10.81 -6.12 -14.40
N LEU A 121 -10.04 -7.18 -14.16
CA LEU A 121 -10.22 -8.07 -13.02
C LEU A 121 -9.25 -7.83 -11.85
N HIS A 122 -8.21 -7.00 -12.01
CA HIS A 122 -7.16 -6.76 -11.00
C HIS A 122 -7.70 -6.37 -9.61
N ASP A 123 -8.83 -5.67 -9.59
CA ASP A 123 -9.43 -5.09 -8.38
C ASP A 123 -10.61 -5.91 -7.83
N VAL A 124 -11.03 -6.98 -8.53
CA VAL A 124 -12.16 -7.82 -8.09
C VAL A 124 -11.93 -8.38 -6.68
N PRO A 125 -10.73 -8.83 -6.28
CA PRO A 125 -10.51 -9.34 -4.93
C PRO A 125 -10.48 -8.29 -3.83
N HIS A 126 -10.71 -7.00 -4.09
CA HIS A 126 -10.78 -6.04 -2.98
C HIS A 126 -12.02 -6.22 -2.09
N VAL A 127 -11.81 -6.17 -0.78
CA VAL A 127 -12.88 -6.06 0.23
C VAL A 127 -13.31 -4.61 0.43
N PRO A 128 -14.47 -4.35 1.08
CA PRO A 128 -14.89 -2.99 1.44
C PRO A 128 -13.82 -2.19 2.16
N PHE A 129 -13.72 -0.89 1.86
CA PHE A 129 -12.63 0.01 2.27
C PHE A 129 -11.22 -0.36 1.78
N GLY A 130 -11.04 -1.49 1.07
CA GLY A 130 -9.86 -1.82 0.26
C GLY A 130 -8.53 -1.63 0.97
N HIS A 131 -7.64 -0.85 0.34
CA HIS A 131 -6.29 -0.57 0.84
C HIS A 131 -6.24 -0.06 2.28
N THR A 132 -7.29 0.62 2.77
CA THR A 132 -7.31 1.08 4.17
C THR A 132 -7.25 -0.08 5.14
N ILE A 133 -7.96 -1.19 4.90
CA ILE A 133 -7.99 -2.32 5.83
C ILE A 133 -6.99 -3.42 5.45
N GLU A 134 -6.62 -3.50 4.17
CA GLU A 134 -5.66 -4.46 3.64
C GLU A 134 -4.20 -4.00 3.83
N ASP A 135 -3.85 -2.82 3.32
CA ASP A 135 -2.44 -2.40 3.20
C ASP A 135 -2.02 -1.44 4.32
N GLU A 136 -2.90 -0.51 4.68
CA GLU A 136 -2.58 0.56 5.62
C GLU A 136 -2.65 0.10 7.06
N LEU A 137 -3.68 -0.67 7.39
CA LEU A 137 -3.88 -1.21 8.73
C LEU A 137 -3.41 -2.67 8.84
N GLY A 138 -3.24 -3.40 7.73
CA GLY A 138 -2.83 -4.81 7.79
C GLY A 138 -3.82 -5.71 8.54
N LEU A 139 -5.11 -5.36 8.56
CA LEU A 139 -6.14 -6.16 9.24
C LEU A 139 -6.44 -7.46 8.48
N PHE A 140 -6.36 -7.39 7.16
CA PHE A 140 -6.54 -8.52 6.26
C PHE A 140 -5.37 -8.58 5.28
N GLN A 141 -5.11 -9.77 4.75
CA GLN A 141 -4.10 -9.90 3.69
C GLN A 141 -4.48 -9.06 2.48
N ARG A 142 -3.46 -8.52 1.81
CA ARG A 142 -3.61 -7.75 0.59
C ARG A 142 -4.33 -8.57 -0.48
N HIS A 143 -5.21 -7.92 -1.22
CA HIS A 143 -6.08 -8.54 -2.24
C HIS A 143 -5.32 -9.37 -3.29
N ASP A 144 -4.08 -9.00 -3.64
CA ASP A 144 -3.20 -9.71 -4.60
C ASP A 144 -2.23 -10.71 -3.93
N GLU A 145 -2.31 -10.87 -2.61
CA GLU A 145 -1.50 -11.80 -1.81
C GLU A 145 -2.33 -12.85 -1.06
N ASN A 146 -3.66 -12.77 -1.11
CA ASN A 146 -4.56 -13.77 -0.52
C ASN A 146 -4.98 -14.82 -1.58
N PRO A 147 -4.39 -16.04 -1.56
CA PRO A 147 -4.69 -17.07 -2.57
C PRO A 147 -6.12 -17.60 -2.48
N GLU A 148 -6.73 -17.63 -1.30
CA GLU A 148 -8.11 -18.10 -1.12
C GLU A 148 -9.09 -17.12 -1.78
N ARG A 149 -8.85 -15.83 -1.60
CA ARG A 149 -9.65 -14.77 -2.22
C ARG A 149 -9.50 -14.74 -3.73
N ILE A 150 -8.26 -14.82 -4.23
CA ILE A 150 -8.00 -14.92 -5.67
C ILE A 150 -8.70 -16.15 -6.23
N ASN A 151 -8.58 -17.31 -5.57
CA ASN A 151 -9.24 -18.53 -6.03
C ASN A 151 -10.78 -18.44 -5.98
N ARG A 152 -11.37 -17.74 -4.99
CA ARG A 152 -12.82 -17.53 -4.88
C ARG A 152 -13.40 -16.72 -6.05
N PHE A 153 -12.66 -15.72 -6.52
CA PHE A 153 -13.14 -14.82 -7.57
C PHE A 153 -12.67 -15.19 -8.98
N LEU A 154 -11.46 -15.73 -9.11
CA LEU A 154 -10.78 -15.95 -10.40
C LEU A 154 -10.36 -17.39 -10.62
N GLY A 155 -10.46 -18.26 -9.60
CA GLY A 155 -10.11 -19.67 -9.73
C GLY A 155 -11.00 -20.41 -10.75
N PRO A 156 -10.63 -21.62 -11.16
CA PRO A 156 -11.29 -22.31 -12.27
C PRO A 156 -12.75 -22.62 -11.98
N GLU A 157 -13.13 -22.81 -10.71
CA GLU A 157 -14.51 -23.06 -10.28
C GLU A 157 -15.34 -21.79 -10.01
N SER A 158 -14.72 -20.61 -10.12
CA SER A 158 -15.42 -19.33 -9.90
C SER A 158 -16.31 -18.98 -11.09
N SER A 159 -17.31 -18.12 -10.85
CA SER A 159 -18.22 -17.63 -11.90
C SER A 159 -17.46 -16.99 -13.07
N ILE A 160 -16.46 -16.15 -12.75
CA ILE A 160 -15.62 -15.45 -13.72
C ILE A 160 -14.64 -16.42 -14.39
N GLY A 161 -13.98 -17.29 -13.62
CA GLY A 161 -13.04 -18.28 -14.17
C GLY A 161 -13.72 -19.19 -15.20
N GLN A 162 -14.92 -19.70 -14.88
CA GLN A 162 -15.73 -20.49 -15.80
C GLN A 162 -16.13 -19.70 -17.06
N LEU A 163 -16.47 -18.41 -16.96
CA LEU A 163 -16.73 -17.59 -18.14
C LEU A 163 -15.51 -17.47 -19.05
N ILE A 164 -14.31 -17.26 -18.48
CA ILE A 164 -13.06 -17.18 -19.25
C ILE A 164 -12.79 -18.52 -19.94
N ILE A 165 -12.86 -19.64 -19.20
CA ILE A 165 -12.60 -21.00 -19.73
C ILE A 165 -13.60 -21.34 -20.84
N ASN A 166 -14.90 -21.11 -20.64
CA ASN A 166 -15.93 -21.46 -21.62
C ASN A 166 -15.86 -20.65 -22.92
N ASN A 167 -15.35 -19.42 -22.87
CA ASN A 167 -15.27 -18.54 -24.06
C ASN A 167 -13.90 -18.56 -24.76
N LEU A 168 -12.81 -18.75 -24.01
CA LEU A 168 -11.42 -18.66 -24.51
C LEU A 168 -10.62 -19.97 -24.42
N GLY A 169 -11.15 -20.99 -23.75
CA GLY A 169 -10.49 -22.26 -23.51
C GLY A 169 -9.49 -22.24 -22.34
N GLU A 170 -9.19 -23.43 -21.81
CA GLU A 170 -8.21 -23.64 -20.73
C GLU A 170 -6.82 -23.05 -21.04
N PRO A 171 -6.23 -23.18 -22.25
CA PRO A 171 -4.91 -22.63 -22.52
C PRO A 171 -4.82 -21.10 -22.35
N THR A 172 -5.87 -20.37 -22.75
CA THR A 172 -5.91 -18.90 -22.60
C THR A 172 -6.15 -18.50 -21.15
N TYR A 173 -7.01 -19.24 -20.43
CA TYR A 173 -7.23 -19.06 -19.01
C TYR A 173 -5.92 -19.26 -18.21
N ASP A 174 -5.13 -20.28 -18.54
CA ASP A 174 -3.84 -20.56 -17.90
C ASP A 174 -2.86 -19.40 -18.07
N ARG A 175 -2.78 -18.84 -19.29
CA ARG A 175 -1.97 -17.66 -19.58
C ARG A 175 -2.44 -16.43 -18.81
N PHE A 176 -3.75 -16.22 -18.72
CA PHE A 176 -4.34 -15.14 -17.93
C PHE A 176 -3.98 -15.26 -16.45
N MET A 177 -4.18 -16.43 -15.84
CA MET A 177 -3.85 -16.66 -14.43
C MET A 177 -2.35 -16.51 -14.18
N ALA A 178 -1.50 -16.98 -15.09
CA ALA A 178 -0.06 -16.80 -14.98
C ALA A 178 0.35 -15.32 -15.05
N ALA A 179 -0.26 -14.53 -15.93
CA ALA A 179 -0.02 -13.09 -15.99
C ALA A 179 -0.53 -12.33 -14.77
N TYR A 180 -1.70 -12.71 -14.26
CA TYR A 180 -2.31 -12.11 -13.08
C TYR A 180 -1.49 -12.36 -11.81
N LEU A 181 -0.99 -13.58 -11.63
CA LEU A 181 -0.26 -14.00 -10.44
C LEU A 181 1.24 -13.69 -10.50
N TRP A 182 1.72 -13.22 -11.66
CA TRP A 182 3.13 -12.92 -11.85
C TRP A 182 3.61 -11.82 -10.89
N VAL A 183 4.83 -11.98 -10.41
CA VAL A 183 5.51 -11.01 -9.56
C VAL A 183 6.89 -10.77 -10.16
N ASP A 184 7.36 -9.51 -10.12
CA ASP A 184 8.68 -9.15 -10.61
C ASP A 184 9.77 -9.58 -9.63
N ASP A 185 10.52 -10.63 -9.96
CA ASP A 185 11.61 -11.18 -9.15
C ASP A 185 12.80 -10.21 -9.00
N ALA A 186 12.86 -9.12 -9.76
CA ALA A 186 13.89 -8.07 -9.62
C ALA A 186 13.58 -7.07 -8.49
N ASP A 187 12.30 -6.94 -8.11
CA ASP A 187 11.81 -5.97 -7.11
C ASP A 187 11.20 -6.63 -5.88
N THR A 188 10.83 -7.91 -5.99
CA THR A 188 10.52 -8.76 -4.85
C THR A 188 11.71 -9.64 -4.58
N ASP A 189 12.03 -9.84 -3.29
CA ASP A 189 12.97 -10.84 -2.84
C ASP A 189 12.72 -12.10 -3.68
N ALA A 190 13.68 -12.63 -4.46
CA ALA A 190 13.50 -13.81 -5.31
C ALA A 190 12.88 -15.01 -4.54
N ALA A 191 12.88 -14.89 -3.22
CA ALA A 191 12.05 -15.58 -2.26
C ALA A 191 10.52 -15.51 -2.48
N THR A 192 9.90 -14.60 -3.22
CA THR A 192 8.42 -14.43 -3.21
C THR A 192 7.71 -15.53 -3.99
N THR A 193 8.13 -15.77 -5.23
CA THR A 193 7.62 -16.90 -6.03
C THR A 193 7.94 -18.24 -5.34
N VAL A 194 9.14 -18.34 -4.74
CA VAL A 194 9.56 -19.50 -3.96
C VAL A 194 8.71 -19.68 -2.70
N ARG A 195 8.43 -18.59 -1.96
CA ARG A 195 7.61 -18.55 -0.75
C ARG A 195 6.18 -18.94 -1.06
N ARG A 196 5.59 -18.36 -2.11
CA ARG A 196 4.25 -18.75 -2.59
C ARG A 196 4.21 -20.23 -2.97
N SER A 197 5.22 -20.72 -3.68
CA SER A 197 5.28 -22.13 -4.09
C SER A 197 5.38 -23.09 -2.90
N ALA A 198 6.09 -22.70 -1.84
CA ALA A 198 6.28 -23.49 -0.63
C ALA A 198 5.12 -23.39 0.38
N ASP A 199 4.29 -22.34 0.30
CA ASP A 199 3.17 -22.13 1.22
C ASP A 199 1.97 -23.02 0.84
N PRO A 200 1.48 -23.87 1.77
CA PRO A 200 0.31 -24.72 1.54
C PRO A 200 -0.96 -23.96 1.11
N LYS A 201 -1.11 -22.68 1.48
CA LYS A 201 -2.27 -21.86 1.09
C LYS A 201 -2.37 -21.65 -0.42
N TRP A 202 -1.24 -21.71 -1.13
CA TRP A 202 -1.17 -21.51 -2.58
C TRP A 202 -1.36 -22.80 -3.39
N GLU A 203 -1.60 -23.95 -2.75
CA GLU A 203 -1.74 -25.27 -3.41
C GLU A 203 -2.66 -25.22 -4.63
N LYS A 204 -3.82 -24.56 -4.51
CA LYS A 204 -4.83 -24.47 -5.58
C LYS A 204 -4.39 -23.59 -6.75
N LEU A 205 -3.50 -22.62 -6.54
CA LEU A 205 -3.04 -21.66 -7.54
C LEU A 205 -1.62 -21.96 -8.05
N ARG A 206 -0.93 -22.92 -7.44
CA ARG A 206 0.44 -23.32 -7.77
C ARG A 206 0.66 -23.57 -9.28
N PRO A 207 -0.27 -24.18 -10.04
CA PRO A 207 -0.07 -24.40 -11.48
C PRO A 207 0.26 -23.15 -12.30
N TRP A 208 -0.16 -21.97 -11.83
CA TRP A 208 -0.03 -20.69 -12.55
C TRP A 208 0.97 -19.72 -11.91
N LEU A 209 1.71 -20.13 -10.87
CA LEU A 209 2.75 -19.27 -10.28
C LEU A 209 3.96 -19.10 -11.21
N GLU A 210 4.20 -20.07 -12.10
CA GLU A 210 5.27 -20.00 -13.09
C GLU A 210 4.75 -19.42 -14.41
N MET A 211 5.35 -18.32 -14.84
CA MET A 211 5.10 -17.75 -16.15
C MET A 211 5.89 -18.50 -17.23
N LYS A 212 5.18 -19.32 -18.01
CA LYS A 212 5.74 -20.15 -19.10
C LYS A 212 5.79 -19.44 -20.45
N HIS A 213 4.99 -18.39 -20.62
CA HIS A 213 4.87 -17.65 -21.87
C HIS A 213 5.62 -16.31 -21.80
N ASP A 214 5.93 -15.75 -22.97
CA ASP A 214 6.57 -14.43 -23.08
C ASP A 214 5.54 -13.29 -22.96
N ASP A 215 4.76 -13.34 -21.87
CA ASP A 215 3.60 -12.50 -21.58
C ASP A 215 3.84 -11.56 -20.38
N VAL A 216 5.06 -11.49 -19.83
CA VAL A 216 5.38 -10.66 -18.65
C VAL A 216 5.09 -9.18 -18.87
N PHE A 217 5.28 -8.67 -20.09
CA PHE A 217 4.93 -7.30 -20.43
C PHE A 217 3.44 -6.97 -20.16
N ILE A 218 2.55 -7.96 -20.08
CA ILE A 218 1.15 -7.75 -19.72
C ILE A 218 1.04 -7.21 -18.28
N HIS A 219 1.81 -7.76 -17.34
CA HIS A 219 1.89 -7.22 -15.98
C HIS A 219 2.46 -5.79 -15.99
N ASP A 220 3.44 -5.50 -16.85
CA ASP A 220 3.97 -4.14 -17.01
C ASP A 220 2.89 -3.15 -17.47
N ILE A 221 1.98 -3.58 -18.35
CA ILE A 221 0.86 -2.78 -18.85
C ILE A 221 -0.18 -2.55 -17.75
N VAL A 222 -0.49 -3.55 -16.92
CA VAL A 222 -1.65 -3.49 -16.01
C VAL A 222 -1.30 -2.96 -14.62
N SER A 223 -0.28 -3.50 -13.97
CA SER A 223 -0.07 -3.38 -12.51
C SER A 223 1.35 -2.97 -12.07
N ASN A 224 2.25 -2.69 -13.03
CA ASN A 224 3.60 -2.22 -12.71
C ASN A 224 3.66 -0.69 -12.49
N THR A 225 4.78 -0.08 -12.87
CA THR A 225 5.22 1.21 -12.37
C THR A 225 4.54 2.37 -13.08
N VAL A 226 4.51 2.33 -14.42
CA VAL A 226 3.69 3.19 -15.28
C VAL A 226 2.74 2.27 -16.03
N CYS A 227 1.58 2.04 -15.44
CA CYS A 227 0.61 1.04 -15.86
C CYS A 227 -0.80 1.62 -15.96
N ALA A 228 -1.72 0.84 -16.53
CA ALA A 228 -3.09 1.22 -16.74
C ALA A 228 -3.83 1.54 -15.43
N ASP A 229 -3.59 0.75 -14.37
CA ASP A 229 -4.13 1.00 -13.02
C ASP A 229 -3.72 2.41 -12.54
N LEU A 230 -2.41 2.68 -12.51
CA LEU A 230 -1.87 3.99 -12.11
C LEU A 230 -2.46 5.14 -12.91
N LEU A 231 -2.46 5.02 -14.24
CA LEU A 231 -2.85 6.12 -15.12
C LEU A 231 -4.35 6.41 -15.00
N ASP A 232 -5.18 5.40 -14.74
CA ASP A 232 -6.60 5.58 -14.46
C ASP A 232 -6.83 6.24 -13.09
N TYR A 233 -6.32 5.66 -12.00
CA TYR A 233 -6.63 6.18 -10.67
C TYR A 233 -6.06 7.59 -10.47
N LEU A 234 -4.88 7.92 -10.99
CA LEU A 234 -4.34 9.27 -10.85
C LEU A 234 -5.25 10.32 -11.48
N GLN A 235 -5.83 10.02 -12.64
CA GLN A 235 -6.77 10.91 -13.31
C GLN A 235 -8.11 10.94 -12.57
N ARG A 236 -8.62 9.76 -12.20
CA ARG A 236 -9.93 9.58 -11.59
C ARG A 236 -10.01 10.18 -10.20
N ASP A 237 -9.06 9.82 -9.34
CA ASP A 237 -8.99 10.32 -7.97
C ASP A 237 -8.78 11.83 -7.96
N SER A 238 -7.95 12.35 -8.86
CA SER A 238 -7.79 13.80 -9.02
C SER A 238 -9.09 14.49 -9.43
N TYR A 239 -9.84 13.90 -10.38
CA TYR A 239 -11.11 14.43 -10.83
C TYR A 239 -12.15 14.45 -9.69
N PHE A 240 -12.36 13.33 -9.01
CA PHE A 240 -13.38 13.23 -7.95
C PHE A 240 -12.97 13.93 -6.65
N CYS A 241 -11.68 14.11 -6.38
CA CYS A 241 -11.20 14.97 -5.29
C CYS A 241 -11.06 16.46 -5.70
N ASN A 242 -11.31 16.78 -6.97
CA ASN A 242 -11.13 18.12 -7.55
C ASN A 242 -9.74 18.72 -7.25
N LEU A 243 -8.68 17.93 -7.43
CA LEU A 243 -7.29 18.37 -7.20
C LEU A 243 -6.68 19.11 -8.39
N CYS A 244 -7.40 19.14 -9.53
CA CYS A 244 -6.98 19.82 -10.77
C CYS A 244 -5.61 19.38 -11.29
N ILE A 245 -5.27 18.09 -11.16
CA ILE A 245 -4.01 17.56 -11.67
C ILE A 245 -4.17 17.28 -13.17
N GLY A 246 -3.60 18.16 -14.00
CA GLY A 246 -3.57 17.98 -15.45
C GLY A 246 -2.50 16.98 -15.86
N LEU A 247 -2.91 15.79 -16.34
CA LEU A 247 -2.02 14.77 -16.88
C LEU A 247 -2.09 14.70 -18.40
N GLU A 248 -0.92 14.58 -19.02
CA GLU A 248 -0.78 14.32 -20.45
C GLU A 248 -0.14 12.95 -20.67
N TYR A 249 -0.73 12.17 -21.56
CA TYR A 249 -0.29 10.79 -21.86
C TYR A 249 0.48 10.68 -23.17
N ARG A 250 1.13 11.76 -23.63
CA ARG A 250 1.88 11.78 -24.90
C ARG A 250 3.04 10.77 -24.89
N PHE A 251 3.61 10.49 -23.72
CA PHE A 251 4.67 9.51 -23.53
C PHE A 251 4.27 8.09 -23.95
N LEU A 252 2.97 7.75 -23.98
CA LEU A 252 2.48 6.43 -24.42
C LEU A 252 2.90 6.09 -25.85
N ASN A 253 3.02 7.10 -26.72
CA ASN A 253 3.47 6.94 -28.11
C ASN A 253 4.95 6.49 -28.23
N PHE A 254 5.69 6.47 -27.12
CA PHE A 254 7.08 6.05 -27.06
C PHE A 254 7.28 4.75 -26.27
N LEU A 255 6.18 4.08 -25.89
CA LEU A 255 6.20 2.73 -25.35
C LEU A 255 6.56 1.72 -26.45
N TYR A 256 7.32 0.70 -26.07
CA TYR A 256 7.67 -0.43 -26.94
C TYR A 256 8.07 -1.65 -26.11
N LEU A 257 8.07 -2.84 -26.71
CA LEU A 257 8.55 -4.06 -26.08
C LEU A 257 10.05 -4.24 -26.30
N HIS A 258 10.78 -4.56 -25.22
CA HIS A 258 12.20 -4.92 -25.31
C HIS A 258 12.48 -6.20 -24.53
N LYS A 259 13.34 -7.05 -25.09
CA LYS A 259 13.85 -8.23 -24.37
C LYS A 259 15.05 -7.82 -23.52
N LEU A 260 15.00 -8.15 -22.24
CA LEU A 260 16.17 -7.98 -21.37
C LEU A 260 17.29 -8.93 -21.82
N LYS A 261 18.54 -8.45 -21.73
CA LYS A 261 19.75 -9.18 -22.13
C LYS A 261 20.20 -10.25 -21.13
N ASP A 262 19.43 -10.50 -20.07
CA ASP A 262 19.77 -11.51 -19.07
C ASP A 262 19.73 -12.93 -19.70
N PRO A 263 20.84 -13.69 -19.68
CA PRO A 263 20.90 -15.04 -20.24
C PRO A 263 19.95 -16.04 -19.58
N SER A 264 19.47 -15.78 -18.37
CA SER A 264 18.64 -16.70 -17.58
C SER A 264 17.13 -16.51 -17.79
N ASN A 265 16.71 -15.34 -18.28
CA ASN A 265 15.29 -14.99 -18.35
C ASN A 265 14.98 -13.91 -19.41
N SER A 266 15.21 -14.22 -20.70
CA SER A 266 14.93 -13.28 -21.80
C SER A 266 13.42 -13.15 -22.03
N ARG A 267 12.78 -12.28 -21.24
CA ARG A 267 11.35 -11.94 -21.37
C ARG A 267 11.16 -10.54 -21.91
N ARG A 268 10.12 -10.35 -22.72
CA ARG A 268 9.68 -9.03 -23.19
C ARG A 268 9.12 -8.24 -22.02
N ARG A 269 9.59 -7.01 -21.87
CA ARG A 269 9.14 -6.00 -20.90
C ARG A 269 8.75 -4.73 -21.63
N VAL A 270 7.91 -3.90 -21.01
CA VAL A 270 7.55 -2.59 -21.55
C VAL A 270 8.64 -1.57 -21.22
N PHE A 271 9.10 -0.83 -22.23
CA PHE A 271 10.08 0.25 -22.09
C PHE A 271 9.54 1.56 -22.65
N ILE A 272 10.02 2.69 -22.10
CA ILE A 272 9.82 4.01 -22.70
C ILE A 272 11.12 4.47 -23.37
N ARG A 273 11.04 4.85 -24.64
CA ARG A 273 12.18 5.37 -25.41
C ARG A 273 12.38 6.86 -25.14
N LEU A 274 13.25 7.21 -24.18
CA LEU A 274 13.51 8.60 -23.78
C LEU A 274 14.50 9.35 -24.68
N TRP A 275 15.09 8.67 -25.67
CA TRP A 275 16.14 9.23 -26.50
C TRP A 275 15.83 9.15 -28.00
N LYS A 276 16.15 10.21 -28.74
CA LYS A 276 15.94 10.30 -30.20
C LYS A 276 17.18 9.73 -30.93
N GLY A 277 17.02 8.55 -31.54
CA GLY A 277 18.13 7.82 -32.17
C GLY A 277 18.89 8.59 -33.27
N ARG A 278 18.22 9.40 -34.11
CA ARG A 278 18.88 10.11 -35.23
C ARG A 278 19.69 11.34 -34.83
N LYS A 279 19.32 12.00 -33.72
CA LYS A 279 19.91 13.29 -33.31
C LYS A 279 20.64 13.19 -31.97
N ASN A 280 20.77 11.99 -31.42
CA ASN A 280 21.34 11.72 -30.10
C ASN A 280 20.89 12.76 -29.04
N THR A 281 19.57 13.02 -28.96
CA THR A 281 19.01 14.06 -28.09
C THR A 281 17.89 13.50 -27.21
N PRO A 282 17.77 13.97 -25.96
CA PRO A 282 16.71 13.55 -25.06
C PRO A 282 15.34 14.03 -25.53
N ARG A 283 14.30 13.24 -25.27
CA ARG A 283 12.90 13.64 -25.40
C ARG A 283 12.48 14.44 -24.17
N ARG A 284 12.79 15.73 -24.20
CA ARG A 284 12.54 16.67 -23.09
C ARG A 284 11.06 16.72 -22.69
N ASP A 285 10.16 16.61 -23.65
CA ASP A 285 8.72 16.49 -23.46
C ASP A 285 8.35 15.24 -22.63
N THR A 286 8.77 14.06 -23.08
CA THR A 286 8.50 12.79 -22.40
C THR A 286 9.09 12.73 -20.99
N LEU A 287 10.31 13.24 -20.83
CA LEU A 287 10.95 13.37 -19.52
C LEU A 287 10.14 14.25 -18.55
N THR A 288 9.61 15.37 -19.06
CA THR A 288 8.78 16.29 -18.28
C THR A 288 7.44 15.64 -17.91
N ASP A 289 6.81 14.90 -18.84
CA ASP A 289 5.56 14.18 -18.58
C ASP A 289 5.71 13.13 -17.47
N LEU A 290 6.80 12.35 -17.51
CA LEU A 290 7.07 11.34 -16.48
C LEU A 290 7.38 11.96 -15.11
N ALA A 291 8.12 13.08 -15.08
CA ALA A 291 8.34 13.82 -13.85
C ALA A 291 7.03 14.41 -13.29
N ARG A 292 6.15 14.93 -14.16
CA ARG A 292 4.81 15.40 -13.77
C ARG A 292 3.93 14.28 -13.23
N LEU A 293 4.05 13.06 -13.77
CA LEU A 293 3.32 11.91 -13.27
C LEU A 293 3.75 11.55 -11.84
N LEU A 294 5.05 11.67 -11.53
CA LEU A 294 5.58 11.51 -10.17
C LEU A 294 5.06 12.58 -9.22
N GLU A 295 5.06 13.84 -9.64
CA GLU A 295 4.49 14.93 -8.85
C GLU A 295 2.98 14.75 -8.62
N ALA A 296 2.24 14.34 -9.64
CA ALA A 296 0.82 14.05 -9.55
C ALA A 296 0.55 12.97 -8.49
N ARG A 297 1.34 11.87 -8.53
CA ARG A 297 1.25 10.80 -7.54
C ARG A 297 1.57 11.29 -6.14
N TYR A 298 2.60 12.11 -5.99
CA TYR A 298 2.94 12.76 -4.72
C TYR A 298 1.80 13.64 -4.20
N MET A 299 1.27 14.54 -5.05
CA MET A 299 0.18 15.45 -4.68
C MET A 299 -1.08 14.69 -4.23
N LEU A 300 -1.42 13.60 -4.92
CA LEU A 300 -2.55 12.75 -4.53
C LEU A 300 -2.27 12.06 -3.19
N ALA A 301 -1.07 11.50 -3.02
CA ALA A 301 -0.68 10.88 -1.76
C ALA A 301 -0.75 11.88 -0.59
N GLU A 302 -0.18 13.07 -0.73
CA GLU A 302 -0.20 14.13 0.29
C GLU A 302 -1.64 14.58 0.62
N ARG A 303 -2.43 14.90 -0.41
CA ARG A 303 -3.72 15.59 -0.24
C ARG A 303 -4.89 14.67 0.04
N ALA A 304 -4.81 13.40 -0.36
CA ALA A 304 -5.87 12.42 -0.14
C ALA A 304 -5.43 11.31 0.80
N TYR A 305 -4.37 10.57 0.46
CA TYR A 305 -4.03 9.30 1.15
C TYR A 305 -3.45 9.54 2.56
N PHE A 306 -2.62 10.56 2.73
CA PHE A 306 -2.03 11.00 4.00
C PHE A 306 -2.75 12.19 4.62
N HIS A 307 -3.94 12.55 4.12
CA HIS A 307 -4.73 13.60 4.71
C HIS A 307 -5.14 13.21 6.15
N HIS A 308 -4.87 14.07 7.13
CA HIS A 308 -5.11 13.78 8.55
C HIS A 308 -6.53 13.26 8.86
N THR A 309 -7.55 13.81 8.21
CA THR A 309 -8.94 13.33 8.39
C THR A 309 -9.13 11.90 7.89
N LYS A 310 -8.51 11.53 6.76
CA LYS A 310 -8.54 10.15 6.23
C LYS A 310 -7.82 9.20 7.19
N ILE A 311 -6.67 9.62 7.72
CA ILE A 311 -5.91 8.87 8.72
C ILE A 311 -6.77 8.61 9.98
N ILE A 312 -7.44 9.65 10.49
CA ILE A 312 -8.35 9.54 11.63
C ILE A 312 -9.49 8.55 11.33
N THR A 313 -10.15 8.69 10.18
CA THR A 313 -11.27 7.81 9.82
C THR A 313 -10.83 6.37 9.59
N GLY A 314 -9.64 6.17 9.02
CA GLY A 314 -9.00 4.87 8.87
C GLY A 314 -8.75 4.22 10.22
N ALA A 315 -8.13 4.93 11.17
CA ALA A 315 -7.88 4.41 12.53
C ALA A 315 -9.18 4.01 13.25
N MET A 316 -10.20 4.88 13.20
CA MET A 316 -11.51 4.63 13.81
C MET A 316 -12.21 3.41 13.19
N LEU A 317 -12.17 3.29 11.86
CA LEU A 317 -12.73 2.15 11.14
C LEU A 317 -11.97 0.86 11.50
N GLY A 318 -10.64 0.94 11.52
CA GLY A 318 -9.77 -0.19 11.83
C GLY A 318 -10.07 -0.80 13.18
N ARG A 319 -10.08 0.04 14.22
CA ARG A 319 -10.41 -0.44 15.57
C ARG A 319 -11.83 -0.99 15.65
N ALA A 320 -12.80 -0.37 14.99
CA ALA A 320 -14.17 -0.88 14.98
C ALA A 320 -14.27 -2.27 14.35
N LEU A 321 -13.55 -2.52 13.25
CA LEU A 321 -13.48 -3.83 12.59
C LEU A 321 -12.83 -4.88 13.48
N GLN A 322 -11.72 -4.55 14.12
CA GLN A 322 -11.04 -5.49 15.03
C GLN A 322 -11.93 -5.91 16.20
N GLU A 323 -12.67 -4.97 16.79
CA GLU A 323 -13.60 -5.27 17.88
C GLU A 323 -14.78 -6.13 17.43
N ALA A 324 -15.35 -5.85 16.25
CA ALA A 324 -16.42 -6.69 15.68
C ALA A 324 -15.92 -8.10 15.33
N HIS A 325 -14.69 -8.21 14.79
CA HIS A 325 -14.05 -9.49 14.51
C HIS A 325 -13.79 -10.29 15.79
N ALA A 326 -13.23 -9.66 16.83
CA ALA A 326 -12.99 -10.28 18.13
C ALA A 326 -14.29 -10.72 18.82
N ALA A 327 -15.41 -10.03 18.58
CA ALA A 327 -16.74 -10.43 19.04
C ALA A 327 -17.37 -11.58 18.22
N GLY A 328 -16.70 -12.07 17.17
CA GLY A 328 -17.19 -13.12 16.28
C GLY A 328 -18.32 -12.67 15.35
N GLU A 329 -18.47 -11.36 15.13
CA GLU A 329 -19.54 -10.79 14.29
C GLU A 329 -19.14 -10.62 12.83
N LEU A 330 -17.83 -10.72 12.54
CA LEU A 330 -17.26 -10.52 11.22
C LEU A 330 -16.18 -11.56 10.95
N THR A 331 -16.23 -12.18 9.78
CA THR A 331 -15.15 -13.01 9.23
C THR A 331 -14.67 -12.41 7.92
N GLU A 332 -13.47 -12.78 7.47
CA GLU A 332 -12.97 -12.31 6.16
C GLU A 332 -13.91 -12.71 5.02
N GLU A 333 -14.46 -13.93 5.03
CA GLU A 333 -15.41 -14.37 4.01
C GLU A 333 -16.70 -13.55 4.00
N SER A 334 -17.21 -13.15 5.17
CA SER A 334 -18.42 -12.32 5.27
C SER A 334 -18.25 -10.92 4.67
N LEU A 335 -17.01 -10.43 4.51
CA LEU A 335 -16.75 -9.12 3.90
C LEU A 335 -17.18 -9.07 2.44
N TYR A 336 -17.19 -10.21 1.75
CA TYR A 336 -17.56 -10.29 0.33
C TYR A 336 -19.05 -10.01 0.11
N GLU A 337 -19.88 -10.13 1.14
CA GLU A 337 -21.33 -9.85 1.07
C GLU A 337 -21.65 -8.38 1.36
N HIS A 338 -20.63 -7.57 1.61
CA HIS A 338 -20.80 -6.19 2.03
C HIS A 338 -20.27 -5.19 0.99
N SER A 339 -21.01 -4.08 0.90
CA SER A 339 -20.52 -2.78 0.48
C SER A 339 -19.89 -2.03 1.66
N ASP A 340 -19.15 -0.95 1.39
CA ASP A 340 -18.64 -0.05 2.43
C ASP A 340 -19.76 0.42 3.39
N ASP A 341 -20.92 0.77 2.82
CA ASP A 341 -22.04 1.31 3.60
C ASP A 341 -22.77 0.23 4.40
N SER A 342 -22.93 -0.98 3.86
CA SER A 342 -23.52 -2.08 4.62
C SER A 342 -22.60 -2.57 5.74
N LEU A 343 -21.28 -2.59 5.50
CA LEU A 343 -20.30 -2.92 6.53
C LEU A 343 -20.32 -1.88 7.65
N LEU A 344 -20.34 -0.58 7.33
CA LEU A 344 -20.46 0.47 8.34
C LEU A 344 -21.77 0.34 9.14
N ARG A 345 -22.89 0.01 8.49
CA ARG A 345 -24.17 -0.25 9.18
C ARG A 345 -24.14 -1.47 10.09
N LEU A 346 -23.42 -2.53 9.70
CA LEU A 346 -23.19 -3.69 10.55
C LEU A 346 -22.42 -3.28 11.81
N LEU A 347 -21.32 -2.54 11.65
CA LEU A 347 -20.51 -2.08 12.78
C LEU A 347 -21.30 -1.18 13.74
N GLN A 348 -22.18 -0.31 13.25
CA GLN A 348 -23.06 0.52 14.09
C GLN A 348 -23.99 -0.28 15.02
N ARG A 349 -24.28 -1.54 14.66
CA ARG A 349 -25.17 -2.46 15.38
C ARG A 349 -24.39 -3.54 16.12
N SER A 350 -23.07 -3.45 16.15
CA SER A 350 -22.23 -4.43 16.82
C SER A 350 -22.54 -4.56 18.30
N LYS A 351 -22.40 -5.76 18.86
CA LYS A 351 -22.51 -6.01 20.31
C LYS A 351 -21.25 -5.53 21.03
N ALA A 352 -20.12 -5.42 20.34
CA ALA A 352 -18.93 -4.77 20.86
C ALA A 352 -19.17 -3.26 20.97
N GLU A 353 -19.20 -2.74 22.20
CA GLU A 353 -19.54 -1.34 22.47
C GLU A 353 -18.57 -0.36 21.78
N VAL A 354 -17.28 -0.68 21.76
CA VAL A 354 -16.24 0.13 21.09
C VAL A 354 -16.50 0.18 19.58
N ALA A 355 -16.78 -0.96 18.94
CA ALA A 355 -17.11 -1.01 17.51
C ALA A 355 -18.34 -0.14 17.18
N ALA A 356 -19.42 -0.34 17.92
CA ALA A 356 -20.66 0.40 17.71
C ALA A 356 -20.49 1.91 17.96
N SER A 357 -19.72 2.30 18.97
CA SER A 357 -19.43 3.70 19.29
C SER A 357 -18.64 4.38 18.17
N LEU A 358 -17.53 3.78 17.73
CA LEU A 358 -16.68 4.31 16.66
C LEU A 358 -17.43 4.39 15.33
N ALA A 359 -18.19 3.35 14.97
CA ALA A 359 -18.98 3.33 13.73
C ALA A 359 -20.10 4.39 13.73
N LYS A 360 -20.79 4.60 14.87
CA LYS A 360 -21.79 5.68 15.01
C LYS A 360 -21.16 7.05 14.89
N ARG A 361 -19.93 7.23 15.41
CA ARG A 361 -19.16 8.46 15.27
C ARG A 361 -18.75 8.73 13.83
N LEU A 362 -18.23 7.72 13.12
CA LEU A 362 -17.92 7.80 11.69
C LEU A 362 -19.16 8.21 10.88
N ALA A 363 -20.28 7.51 11.06
CA ALA A 363 -21.52 7.79 10.33
C ALA A 363 -22.11 9.19 10.62
N SER A 364 -21.91 9.72 11.84
CA SER A 364 -22.32 11.09 12.21
C SER A 364 -21.21 12.13 12.03
N ARG A 365 -20.09 11.74 11.41
CA ARG A 365 -18.88 12.54 11.20
C ARG A 365 -18.32 13.21 12.47
N ARG A 366 -18.53 12.60 13.64
CA ARG A 366 -17.95 13.01 14.94
C ARG A 366 -16.57 12.39 15.12
N LEU A 367 -15.63 12.90 14.33
CA LEU A 367 -14.29 12.33 14.21
C LEU A 367 -13.39 12.66 15.41
N PHE A 368 -12.41 11.81 15.64
CA PHE A 368 -11.31 12.07 16.57
C PHE A 368 -10.40 13.19 16.07
N LYS A 369 -9.42 13.57 16.88
CA LYS A 369 -8.39 14.56 16.54
C LYS A 369 -7.01 13.92 16.62
N VAL A 370 -6.08 14.42 15.81
CA VAL A 370 -4.67 14.08 15.94
C VAL A 370 -4.16 14.64 17.27
N ILE A 371 -3.56 13.77 18.09
CA ILE A 371 -2.89 14.11 19.34
C ILE A 371 -1.42 14.43 19.04
N ALA A 372 -0.74 13.55 18.31
CA ALA A 372 0.63 13.72 17.87
C ALA A 372 0.93 12.96 16.57
N VAL A 373 1.98 13.40 15.88
CA VAL A 373 2.53 12.76 14.69
C VAL A 373 4.01 12.53 14.95
N PHE A 374 4.47 11.31 14.69
CA PHE A 374 5.87 10.92 14.78
C PHE A 374 6.36 10.60 13.36
N ASP A 375 7.01 11.57 12.72
CA ASP A 375 7.48 11.49 11.34
C ASP A 375 8.96 11.06 11.24
N GLY A 376 9.47 10.92 10.01
CA GLY A 376 10.87 10.55 9.77
C GLY A 376 11.89 11.37 10.57
N PRO A 377 11.85 12.71 10.53
CA PRO A 377 12.68 13.58 11.37
C PRO A 377 12.56 13.32 12.87
N SER A 378 11.34 13.13 13.39
CA SER A 378 11.11 12.80 14.80
C SER A 378 11.88 11.56 15.24
N PHE A 379 12.01 10.56 14.36
CA PHE A 379 12.78 9.34 14.62
C PHE A 379 14.29 9.52 14.42
N GLN A 380 14.73 10.43 13.55
CA GLN A 380 16.15 10.74 13.35
C GLN A 380 16.76 11.53 14.51
N GLU A 381 16.00 12.48 15.09
CA GLU A 381 16.42 13.20 16.30
C GLU A 381 16.64 12.24 17.48
N ALA A 382 15.78 11.23 17.62
CA ALA A 382 15.94 10.17 18.62
C ALA A 382 17.15 9.25 18.35
N GLN A 383 17.57 9.11 17.08
CA GLN A 383 18.65 8.22 16.65
C GLN A 383 20.06 8.77 16.90
N HIS A 384 20.24 10.08 17.14
CA HIS A 384 21.56 10.65 17.48
C HIS A 384 22.20 10.10 18.78
N HIS A 385 21.53 9.15 19.46
CA HIS A 385 21.97 8.51 20.70
C HIS A 385 22.24 6.98 20.63
N ASP A 386 21.98 6.28 19.53
CA ASP A 386 22.28 4.83 19.39
C ASP A 386 22.48 4.40 17.92
N HIS A 387 23.50 3.57 17.64
CA HIS A 387 24.08 3.41 16.29
C HIS A 387 23.75 2.11 15.53
N GLU A 388 22.88 1.22 16.01
CA GLU A 388 22.76 -0.12 15.37
C GLU A 388 21.39 -0.49 14.76
N VAL A 389 20.28 0.17 15.12
CA VAL A 389 18.96 -0.03 14.47
C VAL A 389 18.24 1.31 14.38
N THR A 390 17.71 1.68 13.20
CA THR A 390 16.95 2.93 13.10
C THR A 390 15.66 2.79 13.92
N PHE A 391 15.37 3.76 14.79
CA PHE A 391 14.18 3.78 15.66
C PHE A 391 12.89 3.54 14.88
N LYS A 392 12.86 4.06 13.64
CA LYS A 392 11.79 3.87 12.67
C LYS A 392 11.53 2.39 12.37
N ASP A 393 12.55 1.58 12.12
CA ASP A 393 12.39 0.17 11.73
C ASP A 393 11.88 -0.69 12.89
N ALA A 394 12.33 -0.40 14.12
CA ALA A 394 11.84 -1.08 15.33
C ALA A 394 10.39 -0.70 15.68
N ALA A 395 10.02 0.57 15.50
CA ALA A 395 8.63 1.00 15.69
C ALA A 395 7.70 0.37 14.66
N LEU A 396 8.14 0.31 13.39
CA LEU A 396 7.40 -0.28 12.28
C LEU A 396 7.21 -1.79 12.43
N SER A 397 8.24 -2.53 12.84
CA SER A 397 8.17 -3.99 12.95
C SER A 397 7.11 -4.46 13.94
N ILE A 398 6.78 -3.63 14.92
CA ILE A 398 5.82 -3.94 15.98
C ILE A 398 4.46 -3.30 15.71
N LEU A 399 4.41 -2.03 15.29
CA LEU A 399 3.15 -1.33 15.05
C LEU A 399 2.46 -1.71 13.74
N THR A 400 3.11 -2.43 12.84
CA THR A 400 2.42 -2.98 11.66
C THR A 400 1.52 -4.16 12.04
N ASP A 401 1.78 -4.85 13.15
CA ASP A 401 0.93 -5.90 13.69
C ASP A 401 -0.37 -5.30 14.26
N PRO A 402 -1.54 -5.63 13.68
CA PRO A 402 -2.81 -5.09 14.14
C PRO A 402 -3.20 -5.53 15.56
N GLU A 403 -2.87 -6.76 15.97
CA GLU A 403 -3.21 -7.26 17.30
C GLU A 403 -2.37 -6.60 18.38
N TYR A 404 -1.07 -6.41 18.11
CA TYR A 404 -0.21 -5.64 18.99
C TYR A 404 -0.71 -4.20 19.12
N ARG A 405 -1.02 -3.52 18.01
CA ARG A 405 -1.56 -2.15 18.06
C ARG A 405 -2.82 -2.07 18.92
N ARG A 406 -3.76 -3.00 18.73
CA ARG A 406 -5.00 -3.05 19.49
C ARG A 406 -4.74 -3.17 21.00
N ALA A 407 -3.86 -4.10 21.39
CA ALA A 407 -3.48 -4.28 22.80
C ALA A 407 -2.77 -3.05 23.37
N TYR A 408 -1.93 -2.39 22.57
CA TYR A 408 -1.25 -1.18 23.00
C TYR A 408 -2.22 0.00 23.20
N GLU A 409 -3.18 0.19 22.31
CA GLU A 409 -4.24 1.18 22.49
C GLU A 409 -5.00 0.97 23.81
N ASP A 410 -5.29 -0.28 24.17
CA ASP A 410 -5.96 -0.64 25.43
C ASP A 410 -5.08 -0.32 26.66
N GLU A 411 -3.78 -0.63 26.60
CA GLU A 411 -2.84 -0.26 27.65
C GLU A 411 -2.74 1.26 27.84
N LEU A 412 -2.74 2.03 26.74
CA LEU A 412 -2.67 3.49 26.78
C LEU A 412 -3.87 4.08 27.49
N VAL A 413 -5.09 3.65 27.15
CA VAL A 413 -6.32 4.18 27.76
C VAL A 413 -6.47 3.78 29.23
N GLU A 414 -6.00 2.58 29.62
CA GLU A 414 -5.98 2.15 31.01
C GLU A 414 -5.05 3.04 31.85
N LYS A 415 -3.85 3.36 31.35
CA LYS A 415 -2.87 4.23 32.05
C LYS A 415 -3.40 5.63 32.34
N ILE A 416 -4.21 6.20 31.44
CA ILE A 416 -4.75 7.57 31.58
C ILE A 416 -6.19 7.63 32.10
N ASP A 417 -6.76 6.47 32.47
CA ASP A 417 -8.10 6.31 33.03
C ASP A 417 -9.18 6.93 32.12
N VAL A 418 -9.25 6.45 30.87
CA VAL A 418 -10.27 6.84 29.89
C VAL A 418 -10.94 5.62 29.27
N SER A 419 -12.11 5.83 28.64
CA SER A 419 -12.88 4.75 28.02
C SER A 419 -12.09 4.01 26.92
N PRO A 420 -12.26 2.67 26.80
CA PRO A 420 -11.71 1.90 25.68
C PRO A 420 -12.05 2.49 24.31
N GLY A 421 -11.12 2.41 23.37
CA GLY A 421 -11.26 2.96 22.02
C GLY A 421 -11.27 4.49 21.92
N SER A 422 -10.91 5.21 22.99
CA SER A 422 -10.81 6.69 22.97
C SER A 422 -9.48 7.20 22.43
N VAL A 423 -8.48 6.33 22.30
CA VAL A 423 -7.15 6.62 21.77
C VAL A 423 -6.79 5.50 20.80
N LEU A 424 -6.35 5.86 19.60
CA LEU A 424 -6.03 4.93 18.52
C LEU A 424 -4.68 5.28 17.90
N ILE A 425 -4.03 4.29 17.30
CA ILE A 425 -2.75 4.42 16.63
C ILE A 425 -2.92 4.06 15.15
N TYR A 426 -2.48 4.95 14.27
CA TYR A 426 -2.40 4.69 12.84
C TYR A 426 -0.93 4.65 12.42
N ALA A 427 -0.48 3.50 11.94
CA ALA A 427 0.93 3.24 11.61
C ALA A 427 1.02 2.42 10.31
N PRO A 428 0.95 3.07 9.13
CA PRO A 428 1.03 2.37 7.86
C PRO A 428 2.46 1.90 7.57
N PRO A 429 2.65 0.87 6.73
CA PRO A 429 3.97 0.47 6.24
C PRO A 429 4.74 1.63 5.58
N SER A 430 6.07 1.63 5.71
CA SER A 430 6.94 2.74 5.27
C SER A 430 7.16 2.84 3.76
N GLU A 431 6.91 1.75 3.01
CA GLU A 431 7.13 1.67 1.56
C GLU A 431 5.87 1.96 0.74
N MET A 432 4.79 2.38 1.39
CA MET A 432 3.54 2.69 0.71
C MET A 432 3.73 3.87 -0.27
N ASN A 433 3.38 3.66 -1.55
CA ASN A 433 3.35 4.65 -2.64
C ASN A 433 4.65 4.99 -3.40
N PHE A 434 5.77 4.28 -3.22
CA PHE A 434 7.07 4.65 -3.86
C PHE A 434 7.31 4.16 -5.31
N LYS A 435 6.38 3.39 -5.91
CA LYS A 435 6.73 2.52 -7.06
C LYS A 435 7.09 3.24 -8.37
N LEU A 436 6.59 4.45 -8.65
CA LEU A 436 6.66 5.12 -9.98
C LEU A 436 8.10 5.36 -10.54
N ALA A 437 9.11 5.49 -9.69
CA ALA A 437 10.46 5.84 -10.15
C ALA A 437 11.24 4.65 -10.76
N ARG A 438 10.69 3.42 -10.69
CA ARG A 438 11.33 2.19 -11.21
C ARG A 438 10.92 1.82 -12.63
N MET A 439 10.30 2.72 -13.40
CA MET A 439 9.87 2.41 -14.77
C MET A 439 11.07 2.08 -15.66
N ASN A 440 10.97 1.03 -16.47
CA ASN A 440 11.97 0.65 -17.45
C ASN A 440 12.05 1.68 -18.58
N VAL A 441 13.24 2.24 -18.79
CA VAL A 441 13.49 3.26 -19.80
C VAL A 441 14.75 2.96 -20.58
N ARG A 442 14.79 3.43 -21.83
CA ARG A 442 16.02 3.44 -22.61
C ARG A 442 16.58 4.85 -22.69
N TRP A 443 17.74 5.03 -22.07
CA TRP A 443 18.43 6.31 -21.93
C TRP A 443 19.84 6.19 -22.52
N GLN A 444 20.18 7.06 -23.47
CA GLN A 444 21.47 7.07 -24.17
C GLN A 444 21.90 5.71 -24.77
N GLY A 445 20.92 4.86 -25.12
CA GLY A 445 21.18 3.54 -25.71
C GLY A 445 21.28 2.40 -24.68
N SER A 446 21.26 2.71 -23.39
CA SER A 446 21.30 1.77 -22.28
C SER A 446 19.92 1.58 -21.65
N ASP A 447 19.65 0.37 -21.17
CA ASP A 447 18.43 0.01 -20.45
C ASP A 447 18.66 0.27 -18.95
N MET A 448 17.74 0.99 -18.30
CA MET A 448 17.83 1.35 -16.89
C MET A 448 16.45 1.73 -16.34
N HIS A 449 16.35 1.98 -15.04
CA HIS A 449 15.15 2.54 -14.42
C HIS A 449 15.13 4.08 -14.52
N PHE A 450 13.92 4.66 -14.56
CA PHE A 450 13.75 6.11 -14.68
C PHE A 450 14.43 6.90 -13.55
N CYS A 451 14.48 6.37 -12.32
CA CYS A 451 15.19 6.98 -11.20
C CYS A 451 16.72 7.05 -11.36
N GLN A 452 17.29 6.29 -12.30
CA GLN A 452 18.74 6.18 -12.52
C GLN A 452 19.25 7.14 -13.59
N ILE A 453 18.37 7.84 -14.30
CA ILE A 453 18.79 8.73 -15.40
C ILE A 453 19.65 9.89 -14.88
N ASP A 454 20.69 10.23 -15.63
CA ASP A 454 21.65 11.28 -15.31
C ASP A 454 21.34 12.60 -16.04
N ASP A 455 20.05 12.93 -16.18
CA ASP A 455 19.65 14.19 -16.81
C ASP A 455 19.79 15.38 -15.83
N PRO A 456 20.49 16.47 -16.20
CA PRO A 456 20.79 17.58 -15.28
C PRO A 456 19.56 18.38 -14.83
N VAL A 457 18.42 18.26 -15.52
CA VAL A 457 17.18 18.97 -15.16
C VAL A 457 16.23 18.05 -14.40
N ILE A 458 16.10 16.80 -14.84
CA ILE A 458 15.12 15.88 -14.26
C ILE A 458 15.65 15.23 -12.98
N ARG A 459 16.93 14.86 -12.92
CA ARG A 459 17.48 14.14 -11.76
C ARG A 459 17.28 14.90 -10.43
N PRO A 460 17.62 16.19 -10.30
CA PRO A 460 17.40 16.91 -9.04
C PRO A 460 15.92 16.93 -8.63
N ARG A 461 15.02 17.11 -9.60
CA ARG A 461 13.56 17.10 -9.38
C ARG A 461 13.07 15.74 -8.89
N LEU A 462 13.57 14.64 -9.47
CA LEU A 462 13.24 13.28 -9.01
C LEU A 462 13.70 13.06 -7.56
N GLU A 463 14.91 13.48 -7.22
CA GLU A 463 15.46 13.36 -5.87
C GLU A 463 14.62 14.13 -4.85
N GLU A 464 14.19 15.35 -5.19
CA GLU A 464 13.29 16.16 -4.36
C GLU A 464 11.92 15.51 -4.15
N ILE A 465 11.29 15.00 -5.22
CA ILE A 465 9.98 14.32 -5.12
C ILE A 465 10.09 13.04 -4.28
N LEU A 466 11.13 12.23 -4.50
CA LEU A 466 11.37 11.02 -3.73
C LEU A 466 11.65 11.32 -2.26
N LYS A 467 12.38 12.40 -1.96
CA LYS A 467 12.58 12.89 -0.60
C LYS A 467 11.26 13.34 0.02
N ALA A 468 10.44 14.08 -0.71
CA ALA A 468 9.14 14.55 -0.23
C ALA A 468 8.20 13.37 0.10
N HIS A 469 8.16 12.33 -0.74
CA HIS A 469 7.41 11.11 -0.43
C HIS A 469 7.86 10.44 0.88
N LYS A 470 9.17 10.38 1.15
CA LYS A 470 9.71 9.82 2.42
C LYS A 470 9.27 10.61 3.64
N MET A 471 8.97 11.90 3.48
CA MET A 471 8.52 12.78 4.57
C MET A 471 7.01 12.71 4.83
N LEU A 472 6.20 12.12 3.93
CA LEU A 472 4.76 11.93 4.17
C LEU A 472 4.48 10.85 5.21
N TRP A 473 5.41 9.90 5.36
CA TRP A 473 5.24 8.79 6.27
C TRP A 473 5.46 9.22 7.74
N GLY A 474 4.62 8.68 8.63
CA GLY A 474 4.76 8.83 10.06
C GLY A 474 3.89 7.81 10.81
N VAL A 475 3.81 8.00 12.13
CA VAL A 475 2.87 7.31 13.00
C VAL A 475 1.98 8.35 13.68
N TRP A 476 0.67 8.13 13.66
CA TRP A 476 -0.31 9.07 14.21
C TRP A 476 -0.94 8.49 15.45
N LEU A 477 -0.87 9.26 16.53
CA LEU A 477 -1.68 9.05 17.72
C LEU A 477 -2.93 9.92 17.57
N VAL A 478 -4.10 9.31 17.57
CA VAL A 478 -5.39 10.00 17.46
C VAL A 478 -6.26 9.69 18.66
N GLY A 479 -7.16 10.59 19.04
CA GLY A 479 -8.07 10.31 20.13
C GLY A 479 -9.24 11.26 20.24
N ASP A 480 -10.11 10.99 21.22
CA ASP A 480 -11.32 11.76 21.41
C ASP A 480 -11.01 13.24 21.67
N SER A 481 -11.78 14.10 21.00
CA SER A 481 -11.79 15.54 21.21
C SER A 481 -11.97 15.97 22.67
N SER A 482 -12.61 15.16 23.51
CA SER A 482 -12.86 15.44 24.94
C SER A 482 -11.65 15.23 25.85
N LEU A 483 -10.55 14.65 25.36
CA LEU A 483 -9.34 14.44 26.16
C LEU A 483 -8.71 15.78 26.58
N SER A 484 -8.37 15.90 27.88
CA SER A 484 -7.68 17.08 28.43
C SER A 484 -6.27 17.22 27.86
N GLN A 485 -5.68 18.42 27.98
CA GLN A 485 -4.31 18.63 27.52
C GLN A 485 -3.29 17.85 28.37
N GLU A 486 -3.52 17.68 29.68
CA GLU A 486 -2.61 16.87 30.50
C GLU A 486 -2.58 15.41 30.02
N ARG A 487 -3.75 14.83 29.74
CA ARG A 487 -3.87 13.45 29.24
C ARG A 487 -3.19 13.28 27.88
N LYS A 488 -3.36 14.25 26.98
CA LYS A 488 -2.68 14.24 25.67
C LYS A 488 -1.17 14.26 25.82
N SER A 489 -0.62 15.13 26.67
CA SER A 489 0.82 15.18 26.93
C SER A 489 1.36 13.86 27.47
N MET A 490 0.66 13.23 28.41
CA MET A 490 1.04 11.92 28.95
C MET A 490 1.08 10.82 27.88
N LEU A 491 0.10 10.79 26.97
CA LEU A 491 0.10 9.81 25.87
C LEU A 491 1.28 10.02 24.92
N VAL A 492 1.61 11.27 24.59
CA VAL A 492 2.77 11.58 23.75
C VAL A 492 4.07 11.14 24.41
N GLU A 493 4.20 11.36 25.73
CA GLU A 493 5.37 10.93 26.50
C GLU A 493 5.46 9.40 26.59
N ASP A 494 4.40 8.70 26.96
CA ASP A 494 4.39 7.22 27.03
C ASP A 494 4.69 6.60 25.65
N PHE A 495 4.11 7.17 24.59
CA PHE A 495 4.38 6.74 23.23
C PHE A 495 5.85 6.94 22.87
N THR A 496 6.39 8.15 23.05
CA THR A 496 7.81 8.46 22.80
C THR A 496 8.72 7.48 23.55
N LEU A 497 8.34 7.12 24.77
CA LEU A 497 9.12 6.23 25.61
C LEU A 497 9.14 4.80 25.22
N ARG A 498 7.97 4.25 24.88
CA ARG A 498 7.89 2.85 24.52
C ARG A 498 8.81 2.55 23.34
N PHE A 499 8.91 3.48 22.39
CA PHE A 499 9.82 3.33 21.25
C PHE A 499 11.28 3.69 21.55
N LEU A 500 11.56 4.62 22.49
CA LEU A 500 12.92 4.80 23.02
C LEU A 500 13.42 3.56 23.77
N LEU A 501 12.50 2.79 24.36
CA LEU A 501 12.79 1.59 25.15
C LEU A 501 12.68 0.29 24.36
N SER A 502 12.10 0.25 23.15
CA SER A 502 11.89 -0.99 22.38
C SER A 502 13.13 -1.48 21.61
N GLN A 503 14.30 -0.88 21.83
CA GLN A 503 15.58 -1.39 21.33
C GLN A 503 15.92 -2.71 22.04
N ASN A 504 15.62 -3.84 21.39
CA ASN A 504 16.02 -5.20 21.76
C ASN A 504 15.68 -5.65 23.20
N GLU A 505 14.56 -6.36 23.36
CA GLU A 505 14.29 -7.20 24.53
C GLU A 505 15.39 -8.25 24.80
N ALA A 506 16.25 -8.55 23.82
CA ALA A 506 17.40 -9.43 23.96
C ALA A 506 18.69 -8.75 24.51
N GLY A 507 18.70 -7.42 24.73
CA GLY A 507 19.92 -6.68 25.06
C GLY A 507 19.76 -5.41 25.91
N LEU A 508 18.57 -5.10 26.42
CA LEU A 508 18.39 -4.01 27.37
C LEU A 508 19.00 -4.37 28.73
N ASN A 509 20.26 -3.98 28.90
CA ASN A 509 20.88 -3.92 30.21
C ASN A 509 20.02 -2.97 31.08
N GLU A 510 19.51 -3.43 32.23
CA GLU A 510 18.55 -2.72 33.11
C GLU A 510 18.94 -1.25 33.42
N ARG A 511 20.24 -0.96 33.30
CA ARG A 511 20.85 0.36 33.33
C ARG A 511 20.35 1.36 32.28
N ARG A 512 20.10 0.94 31.03
CA ARG A 512 19.59 1.79 29.93
C ARG A 512 18.11 2.12 30.10
N ARG A 513 17.32 1.16 30.61
CA ARG A 513 15.92 1.37 30.99
C ARG A 513 15.79 2.45 32.08
N LYS A 514 16.57 2.32 33.17
CA LYS A 514 16.65 3.34 34.24
C LYS A 514 17.16 4.70 33.74
N HIS A 515 17.99 4.73 32.69
CA HIS A 515 18.51 5.97 32.09
C HIS A 515 17.45 6.75 31.32
N VAL A 516 16.65 6.06 30.50
CA VAL A 516 15.53 6.67 29.74
C VAL A 516 14.41 7.08 30.70
N GLU A 517 14.13 6.26 31.73
CA GLU A 517 13.17 6.61 32.79
C GLU A 517 13.56 7.93 33.50
N ALA A 518 14.84 8.12 33.85
CA ALA A 518 15.33 9.34 34.50
C ALA A 518 15.30 10.60 33.61
N LEU A 519 15.51 10.48 32.29
CA LEU A 519 15.45 11.61 31.35
C LEU A 519 14.05 12.19 31.20
N LEU A 520 13.02 11.35 31.31
CA LEU A 520 11.63 11.81 31.33
C LEU A 520 11.27 12.53 32.59
N ASP A 521 11.73 12.02 33.73
CA ASP A 521 11.37 12.58 35.02
C ASP A 521 11.92 14.01 35.10
N MET A 522 13.07 14.29 34.49
CA MET A 522 13.56 15.67 34.31
C MET A 522 12.67 16.53 33.40
N ARG A 523 12.13 15.97 32.31
CA ARG A 523 11.24 16.68 31.37
C ARG A 523 9.86 16.99 32.00
N LEU A 524 9.30 16.03 32.72
CA LEU A 524 8.06 16.14 33.51
C LEU A 524 8.17 17.16 34.64
N ILE A 525 9.33 17.25 35.30
CA ILE A 525 9.60 18.28 36.31
C ILE A 525 9.72 19.67 35.65
N SER A 526 10.30 19.75 34.45
CA SER A 526 10.46 21.01 33.72
C SER A 526 9.16 21.57 33.10
N SER A 527 8.16 20.72 32.84
CA SER A 527 6.89 21.11 32.21
C SER A 527 5.81 21.61 33.21
N GLY A 528 6.06 21.52 34.52
CA GLY A 528 5.22 22.15 35.55
C GLY A 528 3.82 21.56 35.72
N ALA A 529 3.56 20.35 35.22
CA ALA A 529 2.25 19.71 35.30
C ALA A 529 1.84 19.41 36.77
N SER A 530 0.66 19.89 37.16
CA SER A 530 -0.01 19.57 38.42
C SER A 530 -0.70 18.21 38.29
N PHE A 531 -0.41 17.28 39.20
CA PHE A 531 -0.87 15.89 39.13
C PHE A 531 -1.77 15.54 40.32
N ASP A 532 -2.89 14.86 40.05
CA ASP A 532 -3.89 14.49 41.06
C ASP A 532 -3.41 13.33 41.97
N GLY A 533 -4.06 13.11 43.13
CA GLY A 533 -3.50 12.35 44.27
C GLY A 533 -3.01 10.90 44.04
N LYS A 534 -3.53 10.17 43.05
CA LYS A 534 -2.97 8.86 42.62
C LYS A 534 -1.73 9.03 41.71
N LEU A 535 -1.71 10.07 40.87
CA LEU A 535 -0.56 10.46 40.05
C LEU A 535 0.58 11.06 40.88
N ALA A 536 0.27 11.71 42.01
CA ALA A 536 1.26 12.25 42.93
C ALA A 536 2.22 11.18 43.46
N LYS A 537 1.72 10.00 43.84
CA LYS A 537 2.53 8.87 44.34
C LYS A 537 3.44 8.24 43.27
N LEU A 538 2.98 8.19 42.02
CA LEU A 538 3.80 7.73 40.90
C LEU A 538 4.91 8.77 40.60
N SER A 539 4.59 10.06 40.71
CA SER A 539 5.54 11.17 40.52
C SER A 539 6.54 11.32 41.67
N GLU A 540 6.17 11.05 42.92
CA GLU A 540 7.07 11.13 44.09
C GLU A 540 8.13 10.04 44.07
N ARG A 541 7.74 8.79 43.78
CA ARG A 541 8.69 7.67 43.62
C ARG A 541 9.68 7.93 42.49
N LYS A 542 9.23 8.55 41.41
CA LYS A 542 10.03 8.90 40.23
C LYS A 542 10.92 10.14 40.44
N ARG A 543 10.42 11.17 41.13
CA ARG A 543 11.19 12.37 41.55
C ARG A 543 12.35 12.03 42.48
N ALA A 544 12.17 11.08 43.41
CA ALA A 544 13.23 10.63 44.30
C ALA A 544 14.41 10.01 43.53
N VAL A 545 14.11 9.19 42.50
CA VAL A 545 15.11 8.56 41.62
C VAL A 545 15.83 9.61 40.76
N ALA A 546 15.12 10.61 40.25
CA ALA A 546 15.71 11.71 39.46
C ALA A 546 16.62 12.63 40.29
N GLN A 547 16.25 12.93 41.54
CA GLN A 547 17.05 13.78 42.44
C GLN A 547 18.37 13.12 42.88
N GLU A 548 18.37 11.81 43.16
CA GLU A 548 19.60 11.06 43.45
C GLU A 548 20.57 11.04 42.24
N TYR A 549 20.02 10.93 41.03
CA TYR A 549 20.83 10.95 39.81
C TYR A 549 21.48 12.33 39.54
N LEU A 550 20.74 13.42 39.78
CA LEU A 550 21.24 14.79 39.67
C LEU A 550 22.33 15.09 40.72
N ALA A 551 22.18 14.61 41.95
CA ALA A 551 23.21 14.75 42.99
C ALA A 551 24.54 14.06 42.60
N ALA A 552 24.48 12.96 41.84
CA ALA A 552 25.64 12.23 41.33
C ALA A 552 26.33 12.88 40.11
N SER A 553 25.75 13.93 39.52
CA SER A 553 26.28 14.58 38.31
C SER A 553 27.41 15.57 38.56
N SER A 554 27.70 15.92 39.82
CA SER A 554 28.72 16.90 40.23
C SER A 554 30.16 16.33 40.33
N ASP A 555 30.34 15.03 40.11
CA ASP A 555 31.64 14.33 40.21
C ASP A 555 32.35 14.20 38.84
N LYS A 556 33.67 14.46 38.80
CA LYS A 556 34.52 14.58 37.58
C LYS A 556 34.96 13.23 36.96
N ARG A 557 34.41 12.08 37.40
CA ARG A 557 34.80 10.74 36.91
C ARG A 557 34.07 10.35 35.61
N SER A 558 34.60 9.36 34.87
CA SER A 558 33.94 8.86 33.64
C SER A 558 32.53 8.32 33.94
N HIS A 559 31.60 8.54 33.00
CA HIS A 559 30.17 8.24 33.15
C HIS A 559 29.90 6.80 33.62
N ARG A 560 30.69 5.85 33.11
CA ARG A 560 30.59 4.41 33.40
C ARG A 560 30.90 4.04 34.86
N VAL A 561 31.80 4.79 35.52
CA VAL A 561 32.23 4.58 36.92
C VAL A 561 31.26 5.23 37.91
N ARG A 562 30.74 6.42 37.60
CA ARG A 562 29.69 7.10 38.39
C ARG A 562 28.44 6.22 38.53
N LEU A 563 28.02 5.64 37.42
CA LEU A 563 26.88 4.73 37.32
C LEU A 563 27.06 3.40 38.07
N ALA A 564 28.29 2.95 38.33
CA ALA A 564 28.53 1.69 39.05
C ALA A 564 28.41 1.92 40.56
N SER A 565 28.84 3.10 41.02
CA SER A 565 28.74 3.52 42.41
C SER A 565 27.30 3.89 42.83
N ALA A 566 26.50 4.47 41.93
CA ALA A 566 25.09 4.78 42.20
C ALA A 566 24.21 3.52 42.23
N ALA A 567 24.36 2.62 41.24
CA ALA A 567 23.61 1.36 41.21
C ALA A 567 23.90 0.46 42.42
N LYS A 568 25.15 0.44 42.90
CA LYS A 568 25.55 -0.32 44.09
C LYS A 568 24.90 0.21 45.38
N ARG A 569 24.79 1.54 45.53
CA ARG A 569 24.15 2.17 46.71
C ARG A 569 22.64 1.98 46.75
N ILE A 570 21.97 1.97 45.60
CA ILE A 570 20.53 1.68 45.50
C ILE A 570 20.25 0.25 45.93
N VAL A 571 21.07 -0.73 45.49
CA VAL A 571 20.90 -2.13 45.86
C VAL A 571 21.19 -2.38 47.35
N GLU A 572 22.22 -1.73 47.91
CA GLU A 572 22.60 -1.85 49.32
C GLU A 572 21.62 -1.12 50.27
N GLY A 573 20.89 -0.10 49.80
CA GLY A 573 19.90 0.65 50.60
C GLY A 573 18.50 0.03 50.68
N THR A 574 18.18 -0.98 49.86
CA THR A 574 16.88 -1.68 49.83
C THR A 574 16.80 -2.93 50.71
N LEU A 575 17.85 -3.28 51.45
CA LEU A 575 17.89 -4.45 52.36
C LEU A 575 17.90 -4.07 53.85
N GLY A 576 17.51 -2.84 54.20
CA GLY A 576 17.33 -2.37 55.59
C GLY A 576 15.87 -2.28 56.00
#